data_AF-A0A3D3GZN0-F1
#
_entry.id   AF-A0A3D3GZN0-F1
#
_cell.length_a   1.000
_cell.length_b   1.000
_cell.length_c   1.000
_cell.angle_alpha   90.00
_cell.angle_beta   90.00
_cell.angle_gamma   90.00
#
_symmetry.space_group_name_H-M   'P 1'
#
loop_
_entity.id
_entity.type
_entity.pdbx_description
1 polymer ?
#
loop_
_entity_poly.entity_id
_entity_poly.type
_entity_poly.pdbx_seq_one_letter_code
_entity_poly.pdbx_strand_id
1 'polypeptide(L)'
;MKAIRWPIGQLILLLNFIFSPRSPKRAAEEQAIIDAKTQILSLYQLPSCPFCVKVRRTMKREGLKVELRNISGKNNFQEELIREGGKRKVPCLRIEKADGQVEWLYESNDVVRHLQGLTNAA
;
A
#
# COMPACT_ATOMS: atom_id res chain seq x y z
N MET A 1 25.89 9.72 -25.03
CA MET A 1 26.02 8.80 -23.87
C MET A 1 24.70 8.67 -23.09
N LYS A 2 23.71 7.94 -23.63
CA LYS A 2 22.37 7.75 -23.02
C LYS A 2 21.82 6.32 -23.17
N ALA A 3 22.66 5.32 -23.46
CA ALA A 3 22.20 3.96 -23.77
C ALA A 3 22.24 2.97 -22.59
N ILE A 4 22.93 3.29 -21.49
CA ILE A 4 23.17 2.36 -20.38
C ILE A 4 22.07 2.43 -19.29
N ARG A 5 21.24 3.47 -19.31
CA ARG A 5 20.19 3.68 -18.29
C ARG A 5 18.92 2.85 -18.49
N TRP A 6 18.71 2.32 -19.70
CA TRP A 6 17.54 1.53 -20.06
C TRP A 6 17.58 0.07 -19.53
N PRO A 7 18.65 -0.73 -19.76
CA PRO A 7 18.65 -2.14 -19.34
C PRO A 7 18.66 -2.34 -17.82
N ILE A 8 19.27 -1.42 -17.07
CA ILE A 8 19.32 -1.47 -15.60
C ILE A 8 17.91 -1.25 -15.01
N GLY A 9 17.15 -0.31 -15.57
CA GLY A 9 15.76 -0.07 -15.17
C GLY A 9 14.87 -1.30 -15.42
N GLN A 10 15.00 -1.91 -16.61
CA GLN A 10 14.30 -3.16 -16.94
C GLN A 10 14.66 -4.30 -15.98
N LEU A 11 15.94 -4.48 -15.65
CA LEU A 11 16.41 -5.55 -14.77
C LEU A 11 15.86 -5.39 -13.35
N ILE A 12 15.84 -4.17 -12.80
CA ILE A 12 15.28 -3.89 -11.47
C ILE A 12 13.76 -4.18 -11.43
N LEU A 13 13.03 -3.89 -12.50
CA LEU A 13 11.60 -4.21 -12.62
C LEU A 13 11.37 -5.73 -12.72
N LEU A 14 12.19 -6.43 -13.50
CA LEU A 14 12.18 -7.90 -13.62
C LEU A 14 12.45 -8.59 -12.28
N LEU A 15 13.50 -8.18 -11.56
CA LEU A 15 13.82 -8.73 -10.25
C LEU A 15 12.71 -8.45 -9.22
N ASN A 16 12.09 -7.26 -9.24
CA ASN A 16 10.94 -6.96 -8.38
C ASN A 16 9.74 -7.87 -8.67
N PHE A 17 9.54 -8.24 -9.93
CA PHE A 17 8.48 -9.16 -10.33
C PHE A 17 8.76 -10.59 -9.87
N ILE A 18 9.98 -11.09 -10.10
CA ILE A 18 10.39 -12.46 -9.73
C ILE A 18 10.34 -12.67 -8.21
N PHE A 19 10.78 -11.70 -7.41
CA PHE A 19 10.79 -11.79 -5.95
C PHE A 19 9.49 -11.27 -5.30
N SER A 20 8.42 -11.09 -6.07
CA SER A 20 7.14 -10.66 -5.54
C SER A 20 6.49 -11.80 -4.73
N PRO A 21 5.99 -11.55 -3.51
CA PRO A 21 5.34 -12.59 -2.71
C PRO A 21 4.06 -13.08 -3.39
N ARG A 22 3.68 -14.32 -3.11
CA ARG A 22 2.39 -14.88 -3.53
C ARG A 22 1.32 -14.51 -2.51
N SER A 23 0.11 -14.30 -3.00
CA SER A 23 -1.08 -14.15 -2.16
C SER A 23 -1.55 -15.52 -1.64
N PRO A 24 -2.14 -15.59 -0.44
CA PRO A 24 -2.71 -16.80 0.10
C PRO A 24 -3.93 -17.22 -0.73
N LYS A 25 -4.20 -18.52 -0.77
CA LYS A 25 -5.40 -19.09 -1.39
C LYS A 25 -6.44 -19.29 -0.30
N ARG A 26 -7.43 -18.40 -0.24
CA ARG A 26 -8.58 -18.49 0.67
C ARG A 26 -9.82 -18.97 -0.08
N ALA A 27 -10.81 -19.47 0.66
CA ALA A 27 -12.14 -19.67 0.10
C ALA A 27 -12.74 -18.33 -0.35
N ALA A 28 -13.65 -18.35 -1.34
CA ALA A 28 -14.22 -17.13 -1.90
C ALA A 28 -14.95 -16.28 -0.84
N GLU A 29 -15.66 -16.93 0.08
CA GLU A 29 -16.39 -16.28 1.18
C GLU A 29 -15.44 -15.60 2.17
N GLU A 30 -14.38 -16.29 2.58
CA GLU A 30 -13.34 -15.75 3.48
C GLU A 30 -12.63 -14.56 2.84
N GLN A 31 -12.30 -14.65 1.54
CA GLN A 31 -11.69 -13.53 0.82
C GLN A 31 -12.65 -12.34 0.70
N ALA A 32 -13.95 -12.56 0.52
CA ALA A 32 -14.94 -11.49 0.47
C ALA A 32 -15.03 -10.73 1.81
N ILE A 33 -14.94 -11.43 2.95
CA ILE A 33 -14.91 -10.81 4.28
C ILE A 33 -13.66 -9.92 4.42
N ILE A 34 -12.49 -10.41 4.00
CA ILE A 34 -11.25 -9.63 4.05
C ILE A 34 -11.31 -8.43 3.10
N ASP A 35 -11.81 -8.63 1.88
CA ASP A 35 -11.94 -7.56 0.88
C ASP A 35 -12.85 -6.44 1.41
N ALA A 36 -13.98 -6.78 2.05
CA ALA A 36 -14.87 -5.82 2.70
C ALA A 36 -14.18 -5.04 3.83
N LYS A 37 -13.38 -5.71 4.67
CA LYS A 37 -12.58 -5.04 5.71
C LYS A 37 -11.55 -4.08 5.13
N THR A 38 -11.03 -4.33 3.92
CA THR A 38 -10.01 -3.50 3.29
C THR A 38 -10.57 -2.37 2.43
N GLN A 39 -11.88 -2.32 2.15
CA GLN A 39 -12.50 -1.27 1.34
C GLN A 39 -12.39 0.13 1.96
N ILE A 40 -12.32 0.20 3.30
CA ILE A 40 -12.17 1.46 4.04
C ILE A 40 -10.72 1.96 4.11
N LEU A 41 -9.79 1.24 3.48
CA LEU A 41 -8.37 1.51 3.56
C LEU A 41 -7.86 2.11 2.25
N SER A 42 -7.07 3.18 2.36
CA SER A 42 -6.35 3.76 1.22
C SER A 42 -4.88 3.98 1.57
N LEU A 43 -3.97 3.46 0.76
CA LEU A 43 -2.53 3.62 0.94
C LEU A 43 -2.00 4.76 0.07
N TYR A 44 -1.57 5.83 0.71
CA TYR A 44 -0.82 6.92 0.09
C TYR A 44 0.63 6.49 -0.08
N GLN A 45 1.10 6.55 -1.33
CA GLN A 45 2.38 5.95 -1.68
C GLN A 45 3.07 6.65 -2.85
N LEU A 46 4.38 6.39 -2.95
CA LEU A 46 5.18 6.68 -4.12
C LEU A 46 5.69 5.36 -4.73
N PRO A 47 5.52 5.13 -6.05
CA PRO A 47 5.91 3.87 -6.68
C PRO A 47 7.37 3.48 -6.42
N SER A 48 8.28 4.46 -6.46
CA SER A 48 9.73 4.32 -6.28
C SER A 48 10.22 4.29 -4.83
N CYS A 49 9.33 4.47 -3.83
CA CYS A 49 9.73 4.50 -2.43
C CYS A 49 9.93 3.07 -1.88
N PRO A 50 11.10 2.75 -1.29
CA PRO A 50 11.38 1.40 -0.76
C PRO A 50 10.45 1.01 0.40
N PHE A 51 10.07 1.97 1.25
CA PHE A 51 9.12 1.74 2.34
C PHE A 51 7.70 1.49 1.81
N CYS A 52 7.31 2.16 0.73
CA CYS A 52 6.04 1.87 0.05
C CYS A 52 6.05 0.48 -0.60
N VAL A 53 7.16 0.08 -1.24
CA VAL A 53 7.33 -1.27 -1.79
C VAL A 53 7.17 -2.33 -0.68
N LYS A 54 7.75 -2.10 0.51
CA LYS A 54 7.59 -2.98 1.68
C LYS A 54 6.11 -3.17 2.03
N VAL A 55 5.34 -2.10 2.19
CA VAL A 55 3.91 -2.18 2.51
C VAL A 55 3.12 -2.89 1.41
N ARG A 56 3.35 -2.55 0.13
CA ARG A 56 2.66 -3.21 -1.00
C ARG A 56 2.96 -4.72 -1.07
N ARG A 57 4.19 -5.13 -0.74
CA ARG A 57 4.56 -6.55 -0.64
C ARG A 57 3.82 -7.23 0.50
N THR A 58 3.66 -6.58 1.65
CA THR A 58 2.82 -7.09 2.75
C THR A 58 1.38 -7.23 2.30
N MET A 59 0.78 -6.20 1.69
CA MET A 59 -0.60 -6.29 1.16
C MET A 59 -0.77 -7.50 0.24
N LYS A 60 0.18 -7.71 -0.69
CA LYS A 60 0.14 -8.87 -1.59
C LYS A 60 0.29 -10.20 -0.85
N ARG A 61 1.22 -10.28 0.11
CA ARG A 61 1.46 -11.49 0.94
C ARG A 61 0.26 -11.83 1.81
N GLU A 62 -0.49 -10.85 2.27
CA GLU A 62 -1.68 -11.03 3.08
C GLU A 62 -2.96 -11.18 2.22
N GLY A 63 -2.86 -10.97 0.90
CA GLY A 63 -4.00 -11.05 -0.02
C GLY A 63 -5.01 -9.91 0.17
N LEU A 64 -4.53 -8.72 0.51
CA LEU A 64 -5.36 -7.54 0.82
C LEU A 64 -5.58 -6.69 -0.42
N LYS A 65 -6.83 -6.24 -0.61
CA LYS A 65 -7.22 -5.28 -1.67
C LYS A 65 -7.41 -3.89 -1.07
N VAL A 66 -6.33 -3.13 -1.02
CA VAL A 66 -6.31 -1.74 -0.53
C VAL A 66 -6.11 -0.79 -1.70
N GLU A 67 -6.87 0.31 -1.71
CA GLU A 67 -6.74 1.36 -2.73
C GLU A 67 -5.34 1.99 -2.70
N LEU A 68 -4.70 2.19 -3.86
CA LEU A 68 -3.38 2.84 -3.93
C LEU A 68 -3.52 4.28 -4.43
N ARG A 69 -3.21 5.24 -3.57
CA ARG A 69 -3.23 6.68 -3.89
C ARG A 69 -1.80 7.17 -4.16
N ASN A 70 -1.49 7.46 -5.43
CA ASN A 70 -0.16 7.91 -5.83
C ASN A 70 -0.01 9.42 -5.65
N ILE A 71 0.92 9.86 -4.80
CA ILE A 71 1.16 11.30 -4.52
C ILE A 71 2.30 11.92 -5.35
N SER A 72 2.67 11.27 -6.47
CA SER A 72 3.70 11.78 -7.38
C SER A 72 3.20 12.98 -8.18
N GLY A 73 4.00 14.05 -8.23
CA GLY A 73 3.61 15.32 -8.86
C GLY A 73 2.59 16.10 -8.00
N LYS A 74 2.10 17.23 -8.53
CA LYS A 74 0.99 17.98 -7.92
C LYS A 74 -0.32 17.29 -8.29
N ASN A 75 -0.97 16.66 -7.32
CA ASN A 75 -2.23 15.98 -7.52
C ASN A 75 -3.11 16.05 -6.26
N ASN A 76 -4.40 15.74 -6.43
CA ASN A 76 -5.39 15.85 -5.36
C ASN A 76 -5.02 14.99 -4.13
N PHE A 77 -4.43 13.81 -4.32
CA PHE A 77 -4.02 12.94 -3.21
C PHE A 77 -2.87 13.52 -2.40
N GLN A 78 -1.93 14.22 -3.04
CA GLN A 78 -0.86 14.92 -2.33
C GLN A 78 -1.44 16.04 -1.47
N GLU A 79 -2.36 16.84 -2.03
CA GLU A 79 -3.00 17.95 -1.33
C GLU A 79 -3.86 17.46 -0.17
N GLU A 80 -4.64 16.41 -0.38
CA GLU A 80 -5.43 15.72 0.65
C GLU A 80 -4.53 15.21 1.78
N LEU A 81 -3.44 14.50 1.46
CA LEU A 81 -2.50 13.99 2.47
C LEU A 81 -1.88 15.10 3.32
N ILE A 82 -1.59 16.26 2.73
CA ILE A 82 -1.05 17.41 3.45
C ILE A 82 -2.13 18.07 4.30
N ARG A 83 -3.33 18.27 3.73
CA ARG A 83 -4.45 18.96 4.38
C ARG A 83 -5.02 18.15 5.55
N GLU A 84 -5.22 16.85 5.35
CA GLU A 84 -5.93 15.99 6.30
C GLU A 84 -4.98 15.10 7.09
N GLY A 85 -3.94 14.55 6.46
CA GLY A 85 -2.88 13.80 7.15
C GLY A 85 -1.81 14.67 7.81
N GLY A 86 -1.79 15.98 7.50
CA GLY A 86 -0.92 16.98 8.12
C GLY A 86 0.51 17.04 7.57
N LYS A 87 0.97 16.02 6.81
CA LYS A 87 2.33 16.02 6.25
C LYS A 87 2.46 15.16 5.00
N ARG A 88 3.30 15.61 4.07
CA ARG A 88 3.69 14.86 2.86
C ARG A 88 4.70 13.74 3.18
N LYS A 89 4.29 12.76 4.00
CA LYS A 89 5.10 11.59 4.36
C LYS A 89 4.43 10.31 3.88
N VAL A 90 5.21 9.40 3.29
CA VAL A 90 4.76 8.08 2.81
C VAL A 90 5.68 6.97 3.30
N PRO A 91 5.21 5.72 3.40
CA PRO A 91 3.83 5.28 3.24
C PRO A 91 2.92 5.82 4.35
N CYS A 92 1.67 6.10 4.01
CA CYS A 92 0.64 6.49 4.97
C CYS A 92 -0.66 5.75 4.63
N LEU A 93 -1.24 5.09 5.62
CA LEU A 93 -2.49 4.36 5.48
C LEU A 93 -3.61 5.22 6.07
N ARG A 94 -4.61 5.55 5.25
CA ARG A 94 -5.83 6.20 5.68
C ARG A 94 -6.88 5.12 5.97
N ILE A 95 -7.53 5.23 7.12
CA ILE A 95 -8.51 4.27 7.63
C ILE A 95 -9.81 5.02 7.89
N GLU A 96 -10.86 4.73 7.12
CA GLU A 96 -12.20 5.27 7.37
C GLU A 96 -12.97 4.37 8.35
N LYS A 97 -13.28 4.86 9.54
CA LYS A 97 -14.09 4.11 10.51
C LYS A 97 -15.58 4.29 10.21
N ALA A 98 -16.38 3.33 10.66
CA ALA A 98 -17.83 3.34 10.47
C ALA A 98 -18.55 4.52 11.14
N ASP A 99 -17.92 5.16 12.13
CA ASP A 99 -18.41 6.36 12.82
C ASP A 99 -18.07 7.67 12.07
N GLY A 100 -17.46 7.57 10.89
CA GLY A 100 -17.03 8.71 10.08
C GLY A 100 -15.68 9.29 10.48
N GLN A 101 -15.01 8.75 11.51
CA GLN A 101 -13.65 9.18 11.86
C GLN A 101 -12.63 8.66 10.85
N VAL A 102 -11.70 9.52 10.45
CA VAL A 102 -10.59 9.17 9.57
C VAL A 102 -9.30 9.12 10.38
N GLU A 103 -8.67 7.96 10.42
CA GLU A 103 -7.37 7.77 11.07
C GLU A 103 -6.25 7.70 10.02
N TRP A 104 -5.14 8.38 10.32
CA TRP A 104 -3.97 8.45 9.45
C TRP A 104 -2.79 7.74 10.12
N LEU A 105 -2.50 6.52 9.67
CA LEU A 105 -1.42 5.71 10.19
C LEU A 105 -0.15 5.93 9.39
N TYR A 106 0.85 6.49 10.04
CA TYR A 106 2.19 6.69 9.52
C TYR A 106 3.12 5.56 9.97
N GLU A 107 4.38 5.64 9.53
CA GLU A 107 5.44 4.64 9.76
C GLU A 107 5.19 3.28 9.08
N SER A 108 6.10 2.91 8.19
CA SER A 108 5.94 1.70 7.38
C SER A 108 5.83 0.41 8.20
N ASN A 109 6.43 0.35 9.38
CA ASN A 109 6.34 -0.82 10.27
C ASN A 109 4.96 -0.92 10.92
N ASP A 110 4.38 0.19 11.32
CA ASP A 110 3.07 0.21 11.98
C ASP A 110 1.97 -0.07 10.96
N VAL A 111 2.08 0.50 9.76
CA VAL A 111 1.22 0.13 8.62
C VAL A 111 1.30 -1.36 8.32
N VAL A 112 2.50 -1.95 8.27
CA VAL A 112 2.65 -3.40 8.07
C VAL A 112 2.00 -4.21 9.18
N ARG A 113 2.23 -3.84 10.45
CA ARG A 113 1.64 -4.52 11.61
C ARG A 113 0.12 -4.47 11.56
N HIS A 114 -0.44 -3.30 11.24
CA HIS A 114 -1.89 -3.12 11.11
C HIS A 114 -2.46 -4.04 10.01
N LEU A 115 -1.86 -4.03 8.82
CA LEU A 115 -2.31 -4.87 7.70
C LEU A 115 -2.25 -6.37 8.01
N GLN A 116 -1.21 -6.84 8.70
CA GLN A 116 -1.10 -8.23 9.13
C GLN A 116 -2.13 -8.60 10.21
N GLY A 117 -2.50 -7.65 11.07
CA GLY A 117 -3.55 -7.84 12.07
C GLY A 117 -4.93 -8.12 11.46
N LEU A 118 -5.21 -7.63 10.24
CA LEU A 118 -6.50 -7.83 9.57
C LEU A 118 -6.75 -9.28 9.16
N THR A 119 -5.68 -10.04 8.91
CA THR A 119 -5.74 -11.43 8.46
C THR A 119 -5.50 -12.44 9.57
N ASN A 120 -4.69 -12.08 10.58
CA ASN A 120 -4.39 -12.98 11.70
C ASN A 120 -5.54 -13.13 12.70
N ALA A 121 -6.54 -12.24 12.65
CA ALA A 121 -7.73 -12.29 13.49
C ALA A 121 -8.95 -12.94 12.81
N ALA A 122 -8.73 -13.63 11.69
CA ALA A 122 -9.75 -14.36 10.93
C ALA A 122 -9.55 -15.87 11.05
#